data_AF-A0A9Q1AEM9-F1
#
_entry.id   AF-A0A9Q1AEM9-F1
#
_cell.length_a   1.000
_cell.length_b   1.000
_cell.length_c   1.000
_cell.angle_alpha   90.00
_cell.angle_beta   90.00
_cell.angle_gamma   90.00
#
_symmetry.space_group_name_H-M   'P 1'
#
loop_
_entity.id
_entity.type
_entity.pdbx_description
1 polymer ?
#
loop_
_entity_poly.entity_id
_entity_poly.type
_entity_poly.pdbx_seq_one_letter_code
_entity_poly.pdbx_strand_id
1 'polypeptide(L)'
;MASSEKNPMVVAHIFVWMVLVLLSSRIPVSDGTATDIECLKSIRESLVDPNNYLNTTWDFSNKSEGFLCRFMGVECWHPDENRVLNIRLTDLGLKGQFPIGIQKCTSLTGLDLSHNKLSGSIPENISKILPYVVTFDLSFNNFSGGIPRDLANCSFLNELKLDNNRLTGNIPLEFGLLDRIKTFTVTNNLLSGPIPTFTHGDIPAESFANNLDLCGKILKPCPGVQRKSHVGVIAAAAAGGITFTSIIVGIFLYYMSRGVAKRKADDPEGNRWAKSIRGTKDIKVSMFEKSVSKMRLSDLMKATNDFSNNNIIGAGRTGPMYKAVFSEGRFLMVKRLQDSQHLEKEFVSEMNTLGNVKHRNLVPLLGFCVAKKERFLVGSLAEWIRQLSDDLLLHTAVDKTLPGNGFDHELNQFLKVACKCVVENAKERPTMFEVHQLLRAIGERYHFTTEDDIILPSFTGDTAFPDELIVANEVTREVD
;
A
#
# COMPACT_ATOMS: atom_id res chain seq x y z
N MET A 1 -61.01 3.79 -14.11
CA MET A 1 -60.41 2.46 -14.36
C MET A 1 -60.00 2.41 -15.82
N ALA A 2 -58.71 2.55 -16.11
CA ALA A 2 -58.14 2.25 -17.42
C ALA A 2 -56.99 1.29 -17.20
N SER A 3 -57.23 0.02 -17.51
CA SER A 3 -56.27 -1.07 -17.45
C SER A 3 -55.28 -0.91 -18.61
N SER A 4 -54.01 -0.71 -18.29
CA SER A 4 -52.93 -0.77 -19.27
C SER A 4 -52.61 -2.23 -19.56
N GLU A 5 -53.14 -2.74 -20.67
CA GLU A 5 -52.74 -4.01 -21.29
C GLU A 5 -51.27 -3.91 -21.69
N LYS A 6 -50.40 -4.65 -20.97
CA LYS A 6 -49.00 -4.83 -21.37
C LYS A 6 -48.96 -5.84 -22.50
N ASN A 7 -48.54 -5.38 -23.68
CA ASN A 7 -48.39 -6.19 -24.90
C ASN A 7 -47.47 -7.41 -24.64
N PRO A 8 -47.96 -8.65 -24.73
CA PRO A 8 -47.19 -9.87 -24.43
C PRO A 8 -45.99 -10.07 -25.36
N MET A 9 -46.01 -9.45 -26.54
CA MET A 9 -44.92 -9.52 -27.52
C MET A 9 -43.66 -8.79 -27.07
N VAL A 10 -43.78 -7.71 -26.29
CA VAL A 10 -42.62 -6.95 -25.76
C VAL A 10 -41.94 -7.73 -24.64
N VAL A 11 -42.72 -8.44 -23.81
CA VAL A 11 -42.19 -9.30 -22.74
C VAL A 11 -41.42 -10.48 -23.34
N ALA A 12 -41.93 -11.08 -24.41
CA ALA A 12 -41.26 -12.19 -25.12
C ALA A 12 -39.92 -11.76 -25.73
N HIS A 13 -39.84 -10.57 -26.35
CA HIS A 13 -38.59 -10.05 -26.90
C HIS A 13 -37.54 -9.75 -25.82
N ILE A 14 -37.96 -9.21 -24.67
CA ILE A 14 -37.05 -8.96 -23.53
C ILE A 14 -36.52 -10.30 -22.97
N PHE A 15 -37.37 -11.32 -22.90
CA PHE A 15 -36.97 -12.65 -22.41
C PHE A 15 -35.98 -13.33 -23.36
N VAL A 16 -36.22 -13.27 -24.68
CA VAL A 16 -35.30 -13.81 -25.68
C VAL A 16 -33.96 -13.07 -25.66
N TRP A 17 -33.99 -11.75 -25.46
CA TRP A 17 -32.76 -10.95 -25.34
C TRP A 17 -32.00 -11.27 -24.04
N MET A 18 -32.68 -11.45 -22.91
CA MET A 18 -32.05 -11.94 -21.67
C MET A 18 -31.43 -13.33 -21.84
N VAL A 19 -32.11 -14.26 -22.49
CA VAL A 19 -31.59 -15.61 -22.73
C VAL A 19 -30.39 -15.58 -23.68
N LEU A 20 -30.39 -14.73 -24.71
CA LEU A 20 -29.25 -14.54 -25.62
C LEU A 20 -28.07 -13.81 -24.96
N VAL A 21 -28.31 -12.90 -24.03
CA VAL A 21 -27.28 -12.26 -23.18
C VAL A 21 -26.71 -13.27 -22.17
N LEU A 22 -27.53 -14.17 -21.62
CA LEU A 22 -27.09 -15.25 -20.73
C LEU A 22 -26.32 -16.35 -21.49
N LEU A 23 -26.62 -16.56 -22.77
CA LEU A 23 -25.90 -17.49 -23.65
C LEU A 23 -24.61 -16.89 -24.23
N SER A 24 -24.50 -15.56 -24.36
CA SER A 24 -23.28 -14.87 -24.82
C SER A 24 -22.32 -14.46 -23.69
N SER A 25 -22.77 -14.53 -22.44
CA SER A 25 -21.92 -14.38 -21.24
C SER A 25 -21.30 -15.72 -20.81
N ARG A 26 -20.79 -16.50 -21.76
CA ARG A 26 -19.71 -17.44 -21.44
C ARG A 26 -18.40 -16.66 -21.41
N ILE A 27 -18.21 -15.89 -20.34
CA ILE A 27 -16.84 -15.57 -19.94
C ILE A 27 -16.25 -16.93 -19.55
N PRO A 28 -15.19 -17.43 -20.22
CA PRO A 28 -14.48 -18.56 -19.69
C PRO A 28 -13.98 -18.11 -18.31
N VAL A 29 -14.58 -18.66 -17.26
CA VAL A 29 -13.97 -18.65 -15.93
C VAL A 29 -12.70 -19.46 -16.12
N SER A 30 -11.64 -18.78 -16.55
CA SER A 30 -10.32 -19.35 -16.56
C SER A 30 -9.98 -19.49 -15.09
N ASP A 31 -10.04 -20.73 -14.62
CA ASP A 31 -9.49 -21.11 -13.32
C ASP A 31 -8.08 -20.51 -13.25
N GLY A 32 -7.84 -19.54 -12.35
CA GLY A 32 -6.56 -18.81 -12.28
C GLY A 32 -5.38 -19.79 -12.16
N THR A 33 -5.62 -20.88 -11.43
CA THR A 33 -4.75 -22.05 -11.35
C THR A 33 -4.32 -22.60 -12.71
N ALA A 34 -5.25 -22.73 -13.66
CA ALA A 34 -4.96 -23.24 -15.00
C ALA A 34 -4.03 -22.30 -15.78
N THR A 35 -4.19 -20.98 -15.60
CA THR A 35 -3.33 -19.98 -16.25
C THR A 35 -1.92 -19.96 -15.67
N ASP A 36 -1.78 -20.10 -14.34
CA ASP A 36 -0.49 -20.17 -13.67
C ASP A 36 0.26 -21.47 -14.00
N ILE A 37 -0.43 -22.61 -14.10
CA ILE A 37 0.16 -23.86 -14.59
C ILE A 37 0.72 -23.68 -16.00
N GLU A 38 -0.06 -23.06 -16.90
CA GLU A 38 0.37 -22.84 -18.29
C GLU A 38 1.52 -21.84 -18.38
N CYS A 39 1.52 -20.81 -17.53
CA CYS A 39 2.62 -19.86 -17.37
C CYS A 39 3.93 -20.58 -17.06
N LEU A 40 3.97 -21.36 -15.98
CA LEU A 40 5.18 -22.05 -15.54
C LEU A 40 5.61 -23.14 -16.54
N LYS A 41 4.67 -23.87 -17.16
CA LYS A 41 5.03 -24.81 -18.25
C LYS A 41 5.72 -24.08 -19.41
N SER A 42 5.18 -22.95 -19.82
CA SER A 42 5.75 -22.15 -20.92
C SER A 42 7.13 -21.57 -20.57
N ILE A 43 7.35 -21.15 -19.32
CA ILE A 43 8.68 -20.73 -18.85
C ILE A 43 9.68 -21.89 -18.94
N ARG A 44 9.32 -23.05 -18.40
CA ARG A 44 10.18 -24.25 -18.42
C ARG A 44 10.55 -24.67 -19.84
N GLU A 45 9.60 -24.59 -20.77
CA GLU A 45 9.79 -24.99 -22.17
C GLU A 45 10.58 -23.96 -23.00
N SER A 46 10.51 -22.67 -22.64
CA SER A 46 11.18 -21.60 -23.39
C SER A 46 12.63 -21.36 -22.97
N LEU A 47 12.99 -21.72 -21.74
CA LEU A 47 14.34 -21.56 -21.21
C LEU A 47 15.18 -22.83 -21.43
N VAL A 48 16.46 -22.63 -21.69
CA VAL A 48 17.45 -23.71 -21.68
C VAL A 48 18.05 -23.78 -20.29
N ASP A 49 17.82 -24.89 -19.60
CA ASP A 49 18.26 -25.17 -18.23
C ASP A 49 19.37 -26.24 -18.23
N PRO A 50 20.66 -25.86 -18.22
CA PRO A 50 21.77 -26.81 -18.38
C PRO A 50 21.90 -27.79 -17.21
N ASN A 51 21.42 -27.40 -16.03
CA ASN A 51 21.57 -28.16 -14.79
C ASN A 51 20.28 -28.88 -14.39
N ASN A 52 19.21 -28.73 -15.18
CA ASN A 52 17.92 -29.40 -15.00
C ASN A 52 17.23 -29.07 -13.66
N TYR A 53 17.50 -27.90 -13.07
CA TYR A 53 16.87 -27.43 -11.83
C TYR A 53 15.35 -27.28 -11.94
N LEU A 54 14.85 -26.75 -13.06
CA LEU A 54 13.42 -26.53 -13.26
C LEU A 54 12.71 -27.87 -13.40
N ASN A 55 13.26 -28.81 -14.15
CA ASN A 55 12.57 -30.09 -14.38
C ASN A 55 12.58 -31.01 -13.15
N THR A 56 13.56 -30.86 -12.26
CA THR A 56 13.63 -31.64 -11.01
C THR A 56 12.61 -31.19 -9.97
N THR A 57 12.27 -29.90 -9.94
CA THR A 57 11.39 -29.32 -8.90
C THR A 57 10.00 -28.97 -9.42
N TRP A 58 9.86 -28.66 -10.71
CA TRP A 58 8.58 -28.29 -11.33
C TRP A 58 7.85 -29.53 -11.83
N ASP A 59 7.30 -30.28 -10.87
CA ASP A 59 6.48 -31.45 -11.14
C ASP A 59 5.01 -31.07 -11.37
N PHE A 60 4.61 -31.04 -12.64
CA PHE A 60 3.23 -30.77 -13.05
C PHE A 60 2.32 -32.00 -13.06
N SER A 61 2.81 -33.18 -12.63
CA SER A 61 1.96 -34.37 -12.47
C SER A 61 1.14 -34.29 -11.18
N ASN A 62 1.64 -33.55 -10.19
CA ASN A 62 0.95 -33.26 -8.94
C ASN A 62 -0.26 -32.34 -9.18
N LYS A 63 -1.34 -32.60 -8.46
CA LYS A 63 -2.59 -31.83 -8.51
C LYS A 63 -3.09 -31.42 -7.13
N SER A 64 -2.28 -31.57 -6.08
CA SER A 64 -2.66 -31.11 -4.75
C SER A 64 -2.80 -29.58 -4.77
N GLU A 65 -3.58 -29.04 -3.84
CA GLU A 65 -3.60 -27.60 -3.61
C GLU A 65 -2.19 -27.09 -3.27
N GLY A 66 -1.90 -25.85 -3.67
CA GLY A 66 -0.59 -25.22 -3.44
C GLY A 66 0.63 -25.84 -4.12
N PHE A 67 0.47 -26.87 -4.97
CA PHE A 67 1.63 -27.61 -5.47
C PHE A 67 2.62 -26.76 -6.28
N LEU A 68 2.14 -25.72 -6.97
CA LEU A 68 3.00 -24.77 -7.69
C LEU A 68 3.92 -23.99 -6.75
N CYS A 69 3.48 -23.73 -5.51
CA CYS A 69 4.21 -22.95 -4.52
C CYS A 69 5.41 -23.69 -3.92
N ARG A 70 5.48 -25.01 -4.17
CA ARG A 70 6.63 -25.85 -3.80
C ARG A 70 7.71 -25.87 -4.88
N PHE A 71 7.43 -25.30 -6.05
CA PHE A 71 8.40 -25.23 -7.13
C PHE A 71 9.54 -24.30 -6.75
N MET A 72 10.76 -24.69 -7.15
CA MET A 72 11.93 -23.84 -6.93
C MET A 72 11.68 -22.47 -7.56
N GLY A 73 11.88 -21.42 -6.74
CA GLY A 73 11.78 -20.04 -7.19
C GLY A 73 10.36 -19.57 -7.46
N VAL A 74 9.31 -20.29 -7.05
CA VAL A 74 7.92 -19.83 -7.17
C VAL A 74 7.40 -19.46 -5.80
N GLU A 75 6.95 -18.22 -5.64
CA GLU A 75 6.24 -17.75 -4.44
C GLU A 75 4.80 -17.46 -4.81
N CYS A 76 3.88 -18.12 -4.13
CA CYS A 76 2.44 -17.88 -4.30
C CYS A 76 1.94 -16.81 -3.35
N TRP A 77 0.73 -16.33 -3.62
CA TRP A 77 0.00 -15.47 -2.68
C TRP A 77 -0.25 -16.15 -1.32
N HIS A 78 -0.60 -17.43 -1.35
CA HIS A 78 -0.81 -18.28 -0.17
C HIS A 78 -0.21 -19.67 -0.46
N PRO A 79 0.36 -20.38 0.53
CA PRO A 79 0.94 -21.71 0.32
C PRO A 79 -0.02 -22.73 -0.31
N ASP A 80 -1.33 -22.62 -0.04
CA ASP A 80 -2.37 -23.54 -0.52
C ASP A 80 -3.06 -23.07 -1.81
N GLU A 81 -2.74 -21.88 -2.31
CA GLU A 81 -3.31 -21.36 -3.56
C GLU A 81 -2.27 -21.41 -4.68
N ASN A 82 -2.64 -22.00 -5.82
CA ASN A 82 -1.77 -22.03 -7.01
C ASN A 82 -1.65 -20.67 -7.73
N ARG A 83 -1.86 -19.56 -7.03
CA ARG A 83 -1.77 -18.20 -7.56
C ARG A 83 -0.34 -17.67 -7.41
N VAL A 84 0.41 -17.65 -8.50
CA VAL A 84 1.81 -17.22 -8.50
C VAL A 84 1.91 -15.71 -8.34
N LEU A 85 2.69 -15.27 -7.34
CA LEU A 85 2.89 -13.86 -7.00
C LEU A 85 4.29 -13.39 -7.37
N ASN A 86 5.32 -14.20 -7.10
CA ASN A 86 6.70 -13.90 -7.47
C ASN A 86 7.40 -15.11 -8.10
N ILE A 87 8.27 -14.84 -9.07
CA ILE A 87 9.17 -15.83 -9.67
C ILE A 87 10.60 -15.35 -9.46
N ARG A 88 11.42 -16.16 -8.78
CA ARG A 88 12.83 -15.93 -8.45
C ARG A 88 13.70 -17.08 -8.95
N LEU A 89 14.27 -16.93 -10.13
CA LEU A 89 15.11 -17.94 -10.78
C LEU A 89 16.56 -17.45 -10.89
N THR A 90 17.11 -16.95 -9.79
CA THR A 90 18.46 -16.35 -9.74
C THR A 90 19.58 -17.41 -9.71
N ASP A 91 20.69 -17.14 -10.41
CA ASP A 91 21.92 -17.97 -10.41
C ASP A 91 21.73 -19.45 -10.78
N LEU A 92 20.83 -19.73 -11.73
CA LEU A 92 20.58 -21.09 -12.21
C LEU A 92 21.34 -21.42 -13.50
N GLY A 93 22.05 -20.44 -14.07
CA GLY A 93 22.77 -20.58 -15.34
C GLY A 93 21.85 -20.72 -16.57
N LEU A 94 20.59 -20.30 -16.43
CA LEU A 94 19.56 -20.38 -17.47
C LEU A 94 19.97 -19.59 -18.71
N LYS A 95 19.66 -20.13 -19.89
CA LYS A 95 19.93 -19.51 -21.19
C LYS A 95 18.63 -19.38 -21.97
N GLY A 96 18.65 -18.59 -23.04
CA GLY A 96 17.50 -18.35 -23.91
C GLY A 96 17.18 -16.87 -24.00
N GLN A 97 15.93 -16.57 -24.33
CA GLN A 97 15.40 -15.20 -24.35
C GLN A 97 14.48 -14.95 -23.15
N PHE A 98 13.97 -13.73 -23.03
CA PHE A 98 12.93 -13.43 -22.05
C PHE A 98 11.73 -14.39 -22.24
N PRO A 99 11.25 -15.08 -21.19
CA PRO A 99 10.17 -16.06 -21.34
C PRO A 99 8.80 -15.34 -21.42
N ILE A 100 8.31 -15.09 -22.64
CA ILE A 100 7.01 -14.42 -22.91
C ILE A 100 5.83 -15.12 -22.20
N GLY A 101 5.94 -16.43 -21.94
CA GLY A 101 4.93 -17.22 -21.22
C GLY A 101 4.53 -16.64 -19.85
N ILE A 102 5.40 -15.83 -19.24
CA ILE A 102 5.14 -15.09 -18.00
C ILE A 102 3.84 -14.28 -18.06
N GLN A 103 3.40 -13.81 -19.24
CA GLN A 103 2.15 -13.05 -19.38
C GLN A 103 0.91 -13.81 -18.85
N LYS A 104 0.99 -15.14 -18.72
CA LYS A 104 -0.10 -15.98 -18.22
C LYS A 104 -0.16 -16.02 -16.68
N CYS A 105 0.91 -15.63 -15.99
CA CYS A 105 0.92 -15.44 -14.54
C CYS A 105 0.24 -14.10 -14.21
N THR A 106 -1.08 -14.07 -14.25
CA THR A 106 -1.88 -12.82 -14.22
C THR A 106 -1.77 -12.01 -12.91
N SER A 107 -1.32 -12.66 -11.83
CA SER A 107 -1.16 -12.03 -10.50
C SER A 107 0.29 -11.68 -10.17
N LEU A 108 1.23 -11.82 -11.11
CA LEU A 108 2.66 -11.64 -10.84
C LEU A 108 3.00 -10.19 -10.47
N THR A 109 3.67 -10.02 -9.33
CA THR A 109 4.17 -8.73 -8.83
C THR A 109 5.70 -8.67 -8.73
N GLY A 110 6.36 -9.83 -8.69
CA GLY A 110 7.82 -9.92 -8.62
C GLY A 110 8.40 -10.86 -9.67
N LEU A 111 9.39 -10.38 -10.40
CA LEU A 111 10.16 -11.20 -11.34
C LEU A 111 11.65 -10.94 -11.16
N ASP A 112 12.37 -11.97 -10.77
CA ASP A 112 13.81 -11.98 -10.62
C ASP A 112 14.40 -13.12 -11.46
N LEU A 113 15.07 -12.74 -12.55
CA LEU A 113 15.81 -13.64 -13.45
C LEU A 113 17.31 -13.32 -13.41
N SER A 114 17.78 -12.67 -12.35
CA SER A 114 19.14 -12.18 -12.22
C SER A 114 20.20 -13.29 -12.25
N HIS A 115 21.45 -12.93 -12.52
CA HIS A 115 22.59 -13.87 -12.47
C HIS A 115 22.43 -15.09 -13.39
N ASN A 116 21.88 -14.90 -14.59
CA ASN A 116 21.74 -15.97 -15.58
C ASN A 116 22.53 -15.64 -16.86
N LYS A 117 22.26 -16.42 -17.91
CA LYS A 117 22.86 -16.25 -19.24
C LYS A 117 21.76 -15.98 -20.28
N LEU A 118 20.68 -15.30 -19.87
CA LEU A 118 19.59 -14.90 -20.75
C LEU A 118 20.05 -13.82 -21.72
N SER A 119 19.47 -13.79 -22.91
CA SER A 119 19.93 -12.97 -24.04
C SER A 119 18.77 -12.47 -24.89
N GLY A 120 19.06 -11.75 -25.97
CA GLY A 120 18.03 -11.09 -26.78
C GLY A 120 17.59 -9.76 -26.18
N SER A 121 16.46 -9.23 -26.63
CA SER A 121 15.91 -7.96 -26.17
C SER A 121 14.82 -8.15 -25.11
N ILE A 122 14.67 -7.14 -24.25
CA ILE A 122 13.48 -7.04 -23.39
C ILE A 122 12.27 -6.78 -24.30
N PRO A 123 11.13 -7.49 -24.14
CA PRO A 123 9.96 -7.30 -24.99
C PRO A 123 9.44 -5.86 -25.01
N GLU A 124 9.07 -5.36 -26.19
CA GLU A 124 8.57 -3.98 -26.36
C GLU A 124 7.23 -3.73 -25.65
N ASN A 125 6.42 -4.77 -25.44
CA ASN A 125 5.11 -4.70 -24.80
C ASN A 125 5.15 -5.16 -23.32
N ILE A 126 6.25 -4.86 -22.62
CA ILE A 126 6.50 -5.38 -21.26
C ILE A 126 5.40 -5.03 -20.25
N SER A 127 4.75 -3.87 -20.37
CA SER A 127 3.67 -3.49 -19.45
C SER A 127 2.42 -4.35 -19.61
N LYS A 128 2.21 -4.95 -20.78
CA LYS A 128 1.14 -5.92 -21.01
C LYS A 128 1.49 -7.31 -20.50
N ILE A 129 2.78 -7.66 -20.51
CA ILE A 129 3.28 -8.93 -19.98
C ILE A 129 3.29 -8.89 -18.45
N LEU A 130 3.61 -7.73 -17.86
CA LEU A 130 3.82 -7.53 -16.43
C LEU A 130 3.03 -6.31 -15.91
N PRO A 131 1.69 -6.31 -15.94
CA PRO A 131 0.88 -5.14 -15.61
C PRO A 131 0.94 -4.71 -14.14
N TYR A 132 1.24 -5.64 -13.22
CA TYR A 132 1.23 -5.40 -11.77
C TYR A 132 2.63 -5.49 -11.14
N VAL A 133 3.69 -5.47 -11.94
CA VAL A 133 5.06 -5.67 -11.45
C VAL A 133 5.52 -4.53 -10.55
N VAL A 134 6.02 -4.93 -9.38
CA VAL A 134 6.58 -4.07 -8.33
C VAL A 134 8.10 -4.21 -8.28
N THR A 135 8.60 -5.45 -8.45
CA THR A 135 10.03 -5.76 -8.45
C THR A 135 10.38 -6.48 -9.74
N PHE A 136 11.31 -5.91 -10.50
CA PHE A 136 11.75 -6.45 -11.78
C PHE A 136 13.28 -6.44 -11.88
N ASP A 137 13.87 -7.63 -11.80
CA ASP A 137 15.32 -7.81 -11.80
C ASP A 137 15.76 -8.72 -12.96
N LEU A 138 16.48 -8.12 -13.91
CA LEU A 138 17.14 -8.79 -15.04
C LEU A 138 18.65 -8.62 -14.98
N SER A 139 19.20 -8.20 -13.84
CA SER A 139 20.62 -7.89 -13.69
C SER A 139 21.51 -9.10 -13.95
N PHE A 140 22.78 -8.88 -14.27
CA PHE A 140 23.78 -9.93 -14.49
C PHE A 140 23.32 -10.98 -15.52
N ASN A 141 22.96 -10.51 -16.71
CA ASN A 141 22.56 -11.33 -17.85
C ASN A 141 23.24 -10.82 -19.13
N ASN A 142 22.77 -11.29 -20.28
CA ASN A 142 23.29 -10.94 -21.59
C ASN A 142 22.21 -10.28 -22.47
N PHE A 143 21.23 -9.59 -21.86
CA PHE A 143 20.21 -8.84 -22.59
C PHE A 143 20.84 -7.70 -23.39
N SER A 144 20.26 -7.41 -24.55
CA SER A 144 20.78 -6.47 -25.56
C SER A 144 19.65 -5.69 -26.23
N GLY A 145 19.97 -4.71 -27.07
CA GLY A 145 18.98 -3.81 -27.64
C GLY A 145 18.58 -2.68 -26.67
N GLY A 146 17.54 -1.93 -27.02
CA GLY A 146 17.06 -0.79 -26.23
C GLY A 146 16.29 -1.20 -24.98
N ILE A 147 16.24 -0.30 -23.98
CA ILE A 147 15.27 -0.41 -22.88
C ILE A 147 13.90 0.02 -23.43
N PRO A 148 12.86 -0.85 -23.40
CA PRO A 148 11.55 -0.53 -23.95
C PRO A 148 10.92 0.68 -23.27
N ARG A 149 10.42 1.62 -24.08
CA ARG A 149 9.69 2.80 -23.58
C ARG A 149 8.43 2.42 -22.81
N ASP A 150 7.78 1.32 -23.21
CA ASP A 150 6.55 0.81 -22.59
C ASP A 150 6.74 0.42 -21.12
N LEU A 151 7.97 0.20 -20.66
CA LEU A 151 8.27 -0.10 -19.26
C LEU A 151 7.88 1.08 -18.33
N ALA A 152 7.83 2.31 -18.88
CA ALA A 152 7.31 3.48 -18.16
C ALA A 152 5.81 3.36 -17.80
N ASN A 153 5.06 2.43 -18.42
CA ASN A 153 3.65 2.18 -18.13
C ASN A 153 3.45 1.20 -16.96
N CYS A 154 4.51 0.59 -16.42
CA CYS A 154 4.44 -0.25 -15.22
C CYS A 154 4.31 0.62 -13.96
N SER A 155 3.12 1.14 -13.69
CA SER A 155 2.86 2.15 -12.64
C SER A 155 3.08 1.67 -11.19
N PHE A 156 3.19 0.37 -10.96
CA PHE A 156 3.45 -0.21 -9.63
C PHE A 156 4.94 -0.42 -9.34
N LEU A 157 5.82 -0.16 -10.31
CA LEU A 157 7.23 -0.51 -10.25
C LEU A 157 7.98 0.30 -9.18
N ASN A 158 8.49 -0.41 -8.17
CA ASN A 158 9.33 0.14 -7.10
C ASN A 158 10.81 -0.12 -7.36
N GLU A 159 11.14 -1.26 -7.97
CA GLU A 159 12.51 -1.71 -8.15
C GLU A 159 12.71 -2.25 -9.56
N LEU A 160 13.64 -1.64 -10.27
CA LEU A 160 14.05 -2.02 -11.62
C LEU A 160 15.57 -2.16 -11.69
N LYS A 161 16.05 -3.39 -11.83
CA LYS A 161 17.47 -3.70 -11.94
C LYS A 161 17.78 -4.27 -13.31
N LEU A 162 18.60 -3.54 -14.06
CA LEU A 162 19.03 -3.88 -15.41
C LEU A 162 20.56 -3.84 -15.54
N ASP A 163 21.28 -3.76 -14.42
CA ASP A 163 22.73 -3.67 -14.42
C ASP A 163 23.41 -4.93 -14.95
N ASN A 164 24.66 -4.79 -15.36
CA ASN A 164 25.49 -5.90 -15.86
C ASN A 164 24.81 -6.65 -17.02
N ASN A 165 24.44 -5.91 -18.06
CA ASN A 165 23.88 -6.42 -19.31
C ASN A 165 24.59 -5.79 -20.52
N ARG A 166 24.08 -6.01 -21.73
CA ARG A 166 24.57 -5.41 -22.98
C ARG A 166 23.54 -4.46 -23.59
N LEU A 167 22.73 -3.80 -22.77
CA LEU A 167 21.69 -2.88 -23.23
C LEU A 167 22.32 -1.65 -23.89
N THR A 168 21.71 -1.18 -24.97
CA THR A 168 22.19 -0.11 -25.84
C THR A 168 21.15 0.99 -25.99
N GLY A 169 21.54 2.13 -26.56
CA GLY A 169 20.61 3.24 -26.82
C GLY A 169 20.31 4.05 -25.56
N ASN A 170 19.16 4.73 -25.56
CA ASN A 170 18.84 5.69 -24.51
C ASN A 170 17.98 5.07 -23.41
N ILE A 171 18.12 5.61 -22.20
CA ILE A 171 17.12 5.40 -21.15
C ILE A 171 15.89 6.24 -21.52
N PRO A 172 14.68 5.65 -21.62
CA PRO A 172 13.46 6.40 -21.94
C PRO A 172 13.24 7.54 -20.93
N LEU A 173 13.05 8.77 -21.44
CA LEU A 173 12.84 9.94 -20.58
C LEU A 173 11.54 9.83 -19.76
N GLU A 174 10.60 9.03 -20.26
CA GLU A 174 9.34 8.67 -19.62
C GLU A 174 9.51 7.95 -18.29
N PHE A 175 10.68 7.37 -18.00
CA PHE A 175 10.96 6.76 -16.70
C PHE A 175 10.89 7.80 -15.57
N GLY A 176 11.04 9.09 -15.88
CA GLY A 176 10.78 10.16 -14.91
C GLY A 176 9.32 10.23 -14.40
N LEU A 177 8.38 9.57 -15.09
CA LEU A 177 6.97 9.46 -14.72
C LEU A 177 6.67 8.28 -13.78
N LEU A 178 7.63 7.37 -13.57
CA LEU A 178 7.49 6.28 -12.60
C LEU A 178 7.53 6.86 -11.19
N ASP A 179 6.37 7.14 -10.61
CA ASP A 179 6.19 7.85 -9.34
C ASP A 179 6.54 7.01 -8.11
N ARG A 180 6.56 5.68 -8.26
CA ARG A 180 6.85 4.72 -7.19
C ARG A 180 8.27 4.17 -7.20
N ILE A 181 9.06 4.47 -8.23
CA ILE A 181 10.40 3.92 -8.38
C ILE A 181 11.29 4.39 -7.23
N LYS A 182 11.93 3.45 -6.54
CA LYS A 182 12.86 3.69 -5.42
C LYS A 182 14.26 3.23 -5.77
N THR A 183 14.33 2.10 -6.48
CA THR A 183 15.58 1.48 -6.89
C THR A 183 15.56 1.38 -8.40
N PHE A 184 16.50 2.07 -9.04
CA PHE A 184 16.76 1.94 -10.46
C PHE A 184 18.27 1.83 -10.67
N THR A 185 18.72 0.83 -11.41
CA THR A 185 20.14 0.66 -11.75
C THR A 185 20.29 0.08 -13.15
N VAL A 186 21.24 0.66 -13.88
CA VAL A 186 21.61 0.30 -15.25
C VAL A 186 23.14 0.25 -15.39
N THR A 187 23.86 0.06 -14.28
CA THR A 187 25.32 0.06 -14.29
C THR A 187 25.88 -1.01 -15.22
N ASN A 188 27.09 -0.81 -15.74
CA ASN A 188 27.77 -1.79 -16.59
C ASN A 188 26.92 -2.21 -17.81
N ASN A 189 26.48 -1.24 -18.60
CA ASN A 189 25.78 -1.43 -19.87
C ASN A 189 26.43 -0.57 -20.98
N LEU A 190 25.82 -0.54 -22.16
CA LEU A 190 26.27 0.22 -23.33
C LEU A 190 25.29 1.38 -23.64
N LEU A 191 24.70 1.98 -22.60
CA LEU A 191 23.69 3.04 -22.75
C LEU A 191 24.34 4.41 -23.02
N SER A 192 23.56 5.27 -23.68
CA SER A 192 23.99 6.60 -24.11
C SER A 192 22.88 7.65 -23.96
N GLY A 193 23.24 8.93 -23.99
CA GLY A 193 22.30 10.03 -24.04
C GLY A 193 21.83 10.55 -22.67
N PRO A 194 20.80 11.40 -22.63
CA PRO A 194 20.35 12.04 -21.40
C PRO A 194 19.66 11.05 -20.46
N ILE A 195 19.98 11.13 -19.17
CA ILE A 195 19.24 10.42 -18.12
C ILE A 195 17.89 11.11 -17.83
N PRO A 196 16.82 10.36 -17.52
CA PRO A 196 15.54 10.91 -17.08
C PRO A 196 15.67 11.69 -15.77
N THR A 197 14.79 12.67 -15.58
CA THR A 197 14.63 13.35 -14.30
C THR A 197 13.48 12.70 -13.55
N PHE A 198 13.80 11.96 -12.49
CA PHE A 198 12.80 11.33 -11.62
C PHE A 198 12.11 12.39 -10.76
N THR A 199 10.78 12.30 -10.71
CA THR A 199 9.93 13.27 -9.99
C THR A 199 9.83 12.96 -8.50
N HIS A 200 9.96 11.68 -8.13
CA HIS A 200 9.84 11.18 -6.76
C HIS A 200 10.99 10.21 -6.47
N GLY A 201 11.87 10.57 -5.53
CA GLY A 201 13.07 9.81 -5.20
C GLY A 201 14.29 10.21 -6.04
N ASP A 202 15.42 10.44 -5.37
CA ASP A 202 16.69 10.70 -6.04
C ASP A 202 17.36 9.35 -6.35
N ILE A 203 17.43 8.98 -7.63
CA ILE A 203 18.26 7.85 -8.07
C ILE A 203 19.72 8.29 -8.02
N PRO A 204 20.60 7.59 -7.27
CA PRO A 204 21.97 8.03 -7.09
C PRO A 204 22.77 7.93 -8.40
N ALA A 205 23.79 8.78 -8.55
CA ALA A 205 24.62 8.81 -9.76
C ALA A 205 25.32 7.46 -10.03
N GLU A 206 25.62 6.70 -8.98
CA GLU A 206 26.23 5.37 -9.06
C GLU A 206 25.37 4.36 -9.80
N SER A 207 24.04 4.48 -9.79
CA SER A 207 23.11 3.65 -10.56
C SER A 207 23.32 3.71 -12.08
N PHE A 208 24.05 4.70 -12.57
CA PHE A 208 24.33 4.94 -13.99
C PHE A 208 25.80 4.67 -14.36
N ALA A 209 26.62 4.25 -13.40
CA ALA A 209 28.06 4.07 -13.58
C ALA A 209 28.39 3.10 -14.72
N ASN A 210 29.57 3.28 -15.31
CA ASN A 210 30.11 2.40 -16.34
C ASN A 210 29.22 2.25 -17.59
N ASN A 211 28.53 3.33 -17.96
CA ASN A 211 27.96 3.53 -19.30
C ASN A 211 28.72 4.67 -19.97
N LEU A 212 29.15 4.49 -21.23
CA LEU A 212 30.12 5.38 -21.87
C LEU A 212 29.61 6.82 -22.05
N ASP A 213 28.36 6.95 -22.47
CA ASP A 213 27.81 8.19 -23.02
C ASP A 213 26.54 8.69 -22.32
N LEU A 214 26.29 8.24 -21.09
CA LEU A 214 25.22 8.82 -20.26
C LEU A 214 25.61 10.22 -19.75
N CYS A 215 24.63 11.12 -19.75
CA CYS A 215 24.81 12.51 -19.35
C CYS A 215 23.53 13.09 -18.72
N GLY A 216 23.64 14.16 -17.94
CA GLY A 216 22.48 14.82 -17.31
C GLY A 216 22.80 15.48 -15.98
N LYS A 217 21.79 15.93 -15.24
CA LYS A 217 21.94 16.81 -14.06
C LYS A 217 22.83 16.25 -12.96
N ILE A 218 22.75 14.95 -12.68
CA ILE A 218 23.55 14.25 -11.66
C ILE A 218 24.82 13.60 -12.23
N LEU A 219 25.07 13.75 -13.54
CA LEU A 219 26.25 13.27 -14.26
C LEU A 219 26.96 14.46 -14.94
N LYS A 220 27.84 14.17 -15.92
CA LYS A 220 28.37 15.20 -16.82
C LYS A 220 27.24 15.83 -17.66
N PRO A 221 27.25 17.16 -17.91
CA PRO A 221 26.29 17.80 -18.80
C PRO A 221 26.32 17.19 -20.21
N CYS A 222 25.15 17.08 -20.85
CA CYS A 222 25.07 16.54 -22.20
C CYS A 222 25.69 17.50 -23.25
N PRO A 223 26.56 17.00 -24.15
CA PRO A 223 27.09 17.80 -25.25
C PRO A 223 25.95 18.23 -26.18
N GLY A 224 25.82 19.52 -26.47
CA GLY A 224 24.82 20.05 -27.41
C GLY A 224 23.64 20.80 -26.79
N VAL A 225 23.51 20.88 -25.46
CA VAL A 225 22.60 21.85 -24.83
C VAL A 225 23.27 23.22 -24.81
N GLN A 226 23.33 23.88 -25.96
CA GLN A 226 23.53 25.33 -25.96
C GLN A 226 22.32 25.94 -25.25
N ARG A 227 22.49 26.36 -23.99
CA ARG A 227 21.59 27.33 -23.39
C ARG A 227 21.59 28.52 -24.34
N LYS A 228 20.45 28.79 -25.00
CA LYS A 228 20.20 30.09 -25.60
C LYS A 228 20.25 31.10 -24.46
N SER A 229 21.44 31.67 -24.29
CA SER A 229 21.69 32.78 -23.41
C SER A 229 20.86 33.95 -23.94
N HIS A 230 19.80 34.32 -23.23
CA HIS A 230 19.05 35.56 -23.47
C HIS A 230 19.87 36.81 -23.07
N VAL A 231 21.17 36.83 -23.38
CA VAL A 231 22.06 37.98 -23.14
C VAL A 231 21.91 39.05 -24.22
N GLY A 232 21.20 38.77 -25.33
CA GLY A 232 20.97 39.72 -26.42
C GLY A 232 19.86 40.76 -26.20
N VAL A 233 19.06 40.70 -25.12
CA VAL A 233 17.91 41.61 -24.91
C VAL A 233 18.22 42.77 -23.94
N ILE A 234 19.39 42.78 -23.28
CA ILE A 234 19.69 43.74 -22.20
C ILE A 234 20.32 45.06 -22.71
N ALA A 235 20.56 45.22 -24.02
CA ALA A 235 21.11 46.48 -24.53
C ALA A 235 20.06 47.59 -24.78
N ALA A 236 18.76 47.27 -24.86
CA ALA A 236 17.71 48.26 -25.17
C ALA A 236 16.91 48.75 -23.95
N ALA A 237 17.07 48.12 -22.78
CA ALA A 237 16.30 48.44 -21.56
C ALA A 237 17.07 49.31 -20.54
N ALA A 238 18.24 49.84 -20.91
CA ALA A 238 19.11 50.57 -19.98
C ALA A 238 18.61 51.98 -19.59
N ALA A 239 17.67 52.57 -20.33
CA ALA A 239 17.14 53.91 -20.02
C ALA A 239 15.83 53.90 -19.18
N GLY A 240 15.07 52.79 -19.18
CA GLY A 240 13.79 52.69 -18.46
C GLY A 240 13.86 52.00 -17.10
N GLY A 241 14.90 51.20 -16.85
CA GLY A 241 15.00 50.37 -15.64
C GLY A 241 15.34 51.14 -14.37
N ILE A 242 16.16 52.20 -14.47
CA ILE A 242 16.73 52.91 -13.31
C ILE A 242 15.65 53.65 -12.50
N THR A 243 14.61 54.18 -13.17
CA THR A 243 13.51 54.89 -12.50
C THR A 243 12.55 53.92 -11.81
N PHE A 244 12.28 52.75 -12.42
CA PHE A 244 11.35 51.76 -11.86
C PHE A 244 11.96 50.99 -10.67
N THR A 245 13.26 50.67 -10.72
CA THR A 245 13.95 50.02 -9.60
C THR A 245 14.06 50.93 -8.38
N SER A 246 14.25 52.23 -8.59
CA SER A 246 14.33 53.20 -7.49
C SER A 246 13.00 53.35 -6.74
N ILE A 247 11.88 53.32 -7.47
CA ILE A 247 10.53 53.37 -6.90
C ILE A 247 10.20 52.07 -6.16
N ILE A 248 10.54 50.90 -6.72
CA ILE A 248 10.31 49.60 -6.05
C ILE A 248 11.16 49.45 -4.80
N VAL A 249 12.42 49.87 -4.83
CA VAL A 249 13.30 49.84 -3.64
C VAL A 249 12.79 50.82 -2.58
N GLY A 250 12.29 52.00 -2.96
CA GLY A 250 11.64 52.94 -2.04
C GLY A 250 10.39 52.36 -1.37
N ILE A 251 9.53 51.68 -2.15
CA ILE A 251 8.34 51.00 -1.64
C ILE A 251 8.74 49.81 -0.75
N PHE A 252 9.73 49.02 -1.14
CA PHE A 252 10.23 47.89 -0.36
C PHE A 252 10.85 48.34 0.96
N LEU A 253 11.65 49.41 0.98
CA LEU A 253 12.22 49.99 2.20
C LEU A 253 11.14 50.63 3.09
N TYR A 254 10.08 51.18 2.50
CA TYR A 254 8.91 51.66 3.24
C TYR A 254 8.13 50.51 3.90
N TYR A 255 7.95 49.38 3.21
CA TYR A 255 7.33 48.19 3.78
C TYR A 255 8.24 47.47 4.81
N MET A 256 9.56 47.48 4.61
CA MET A 256 10.52 46.91 5.56
C MET A 256 10.67 47.76 6.82
N SER A 257 10.59 49.10 6.71
CA SER A 257 10.59 50.00 7.87
C SER A 257 9.26 49.98 8.64
N ARG A 258 8.13 49.66 7.98
CA ARG A 258 6.85 49.35 8.64
C ARG A 258 6.71 47.88 9.09
N GLY A 259 7.63 47.02 8.67
CA GLY A 259 7.61 45.57 8.89
C GLY A 259 8.47 45.07 10.06
N VAL A 260 8.89 45.96 10.98
CA VAL A 260 9.53 45.53 12.23
C VAL A 260 8.46 45.00 13.18
N ALA A 261 8.02 43.76 12.97
CA ALA A 261 7.60 42.82 14.01
C ALA A 261 7.07 41.52 13.38
N LYS A 262 7.96 40.56 13.15
CA LYS A 262 7.83 39.19 13.67
C LYS A 262 9.04 38.37 13.24
N ARG A 263 9.98 38.24 14.17
CA ARG A 263 10.98 37.16 14.13
C ARG A 263 10.22 35.83 14.01
N LYS A 264 10.65 34.98 13.08
CA LYS A 264 10.14 33.63 12.88
C LYS A 264 10.40 32.87 14.18
N ALA A 265 9.36 32.66 14.98
CA ALA A 265 9.46 31.91 16.21
C ALA A 265 9.81 30.46 15.89
N ASP A 266 10.76 29.90 16.63
CA ASP A 266 10.95 28.45 16.71
C ASP A 266 9.60 27.80 17.02
N ASP A 267 9.34 26.67 16.37
CA ASP A 267 8.08 25.93 16.44
C ASP A 267 8.33 24.59 17.14
N PRO A 268 8.54 24.61 18.48
CA PRO A 268 8.92 23.41 19.23
C PRO A 268 7.83 22.33 19.24
N GLU A 269 6.58 22.67 18.88
CA GLU A 269 5.44 21.76 18.90
C GLU A 269 5.09 21.16 17.52
N GLY A 270 5.60 21.67 16.40
CA GLY A 270 5.28 21.13 15.06
C GLY A 270 3.79 21.17 14.65
N ASN A 271 2.94 21.86 15.41
CA ASN A 271 1.47 21.91 15.23
C ASN A 271 0.99 23.12 14.42
N ARG A 272 1.86 23.76 13.62
CA ARG A 272 1.51 24.94 12.80
C ARG A 272 0.31 24.73 11.88
N TRP A 273 0.16 23.52 11.36
CA TRP A 273 -0.97 23.14 10.52
C TRP A 273 -2.31 23.31 11.27
N ALA A 274 -2.37 23.00 12.57
CA ALA A 274 -3.56 23.17 13.40
C ALA A 274 -3.95 24.66 13.54
N LYS A 275 -2.94 25.55 13.64
CA LYS A 275 -3.16 27.00 13.65
C LYS A 275 -3.76 27.50 12.32
N SER A 276 -3.46 26.84 11.20
CA SER A 276 -3.98 27.21 9.88
C SER A 276 -5.46 26.84 9.65
N ILE A 277 -6.00 25.89 10.41
CA ILE A 277 -7.42 25.48 10.38
C ILE A 277 -8.25 26.18 11.46
N ARG A 278 -7.65 27.02 12.31
CA ARG A 278 -8.37 27.78 13.35
C ARG A 278 -9.42 28.77 12.81
N GLY A 279 -9.28 29.20 11.55
CA GLY A 279 -10.22 30.10 10.87
C GLY A 279 -11.51 29.42 10.39
N THR A 280 -11.56 28.08 10.35
CA THR A 280 -12.72 27.32 9.87
C THR A 280 -13.58 26.82 11.04
N LYS A 281 -14.10 27.75 11.84
CA LYS A 281 -14.79 27.46 13.10
C LYS A 281 -16.16 26.79 12.95
N ASP A 282 -16.76 26.83 11.76
CA ASP A 282 -18.12 26.32 11.51
C ASP A 282 -18.16 24.97 10.79
N ILE A 283 -17.03 24.26 10.65
CA ILE A 283 -17.04 22.91 10.09
C ILE A 283 -17.69 21.95 11.08
N LYS A 284 -18.83 21.38 10.67
CA LYS A 284 -19.52 20.31 11.40
C LYS A 284 -18.76 19.01 11.21
N VAL A 285 -18.53 18.29 12.30
CA VAL A 285 -18.06 16.92 12.27
C VAL A 285 -19.24 16.04 11.86
N SER A 286 -19.07 15.25 10.80
CA SER A 286 -20.07 14.31 10.33
C SER A 286 -20.10 13.13 11.29
N MET A 287 -21.12 13.09 12.16
CA MET A 287 -21.31 12.00 13.12
C MET A 287 -22.24 10.95 12.53
N PHE A 288 -21.89 9.67 12.71
CA PHE A 288 -22.69 8.55 12.22
C PHE A 288 -23.82 8.19 13.19
N GLU A 289 -23.70 8.56 14.46
CA GLU A 289 -24.69 8.26 15.49
C GLU A 289 -25.51 9.50 15.85
N LYS A 290 -26.85 9.35 15.88
CA LYS A 290 -27.79 10.44 16.21
C LYS A 290 -27.74 10.90 17.67
N SER A 291 -27.08 10.13 18.54
CA SER A 291 -26.95 10.35 19.99
C SER A 291 -25.79 11.27 20.37
N VAL A 292 -24.84 11.54 19.47
CA VAL A 292 -23.72 12.45 19.75
C VAL A 292 -24.11 13.87 19.38
N SER A 293 -24.01 14.78 20.34
CA SER A 293 -24.26 16.21 20.14
C SER A 293 -23.49 16.75 18.93
N LYS A 294 -24.10 17.68 18.17
CA LYS A 294 -23.50 18.31 16.98
C LYS A 294 -22.11 18.86 17.32
N MET A 295 -21.07 18.11 16.98
CA MET A 295 -19.68 18.43 17.28
C MET A 295 -19.08 19.29 16.16
N ARG A 296 -18.32 20.33 16.52
CA ARG A 296 -17.60 21.18 15.56
C ARG A 296 -16.11 20.94 15.63
N LEU A 297 -15.40 21.29 14.56
CA LEU A 297 -13.94 21.26 14.54
C LEU A 297 -13.33 22.13 15.66
N SER A 298 -13.95 23.25 16.02
CA SER A 298 -13.53 24.08 17.15
C SER A 298 -13.50 23.33 18.47
N ASP A 299 -14.44 22.39 18.65
CA ASP A 299 -14.57 21.61 19.88
C ASP A 299 -13.46 20.56 19.95
N LEU A 300 -13.13 19.93 18.82
CA LEU A 300 -11.98 19.04 18.68
C LEU A 300 -10.64 19.77 18.94
N MET A 301 -10.49 20.97 18.38
CA MET A 301 -9.29 21.79 18.60
C MET A 301 -9.13 22.15 20.08
N LYS A 302 -10.22 22.55 20.75
CA LYS A 302 -10.19 22.83 22.19
C LYS A 302 -9.86 21.59 23.00
N ALA A 303 -10.49 20.46 22.70
CA ALA A 303 -10.33 19.21 23.45
C ALA A 303 -8.96 18.54 23.27
N THR A 304 -8.27 18.79 22.16
CA THR A 304 -6.92 18.27 21.87
C THR A 304 -5.81 19.27 22.18
N ASN A 305 -6.14 20.42 22.79
CA ASN A 305 -5.22 21.54 22.99
C ASN A 305 -4.51 21.95 21.69
N ASP A 306 -5.28 22.29 20.67
CA ASP A 306 -4.82 22.61 19.30
C ASP A 306 -3.95 21.50 18.68
N PHE A 307 -4.33 20.24 18.90
CA PHE A 307 -3.56 19.06 18.45
C PHE A 307 -2.10 19.09 18.92
N SER A 308 -1.88 19.47 20.19
CA SER A 308 -0.56 19.47 20.81
C SER A 308 0.05 18.06 20.84
N ASN A 309 1.38 17.98 20.67
CA ASN A 309 2.12 16.72 20.74
C ASN A 309 1.97 16.01 22.09
N ASN A 310 1.70 16.77 23.17
CA ASN A 310 1.47 16.22 24.50
C ASN A 310 0.19 15.36 24.59
N ASN A 311 -0.71 15.51 23.63
CA ASN A 311 -1.94 14.73 23.54
C ASN A 311 -1.83 13.59 22.53
N ILE A 312 -0.66 13.34 21.93
CA ILE A 312 -0.47 12.18 21.03
C ILE A 312 -0.47 10.91 21.88
N ILE A 313 -1.35 9.98 21.51
CA ILE A 313 -1.45 8.65 22.13
C ILE A 313 -0.91 7.54 21.23
N GLY A 314 -0.56 7.85 19.98
CA GLY A 314 0.12 6.94 19.07
C GLY A 314 0.37 7.59 17.71
N ALA A 315 1.42 7.16 17.02
CA ALA A 315 1.74 7.63 15.67
C ALA A 315 2.18 6.44 14.81
N GLY A 316 1.59 6.32 13.62
CA GLY A 316 1.94 5.26 12.66
C GLY A 316 2.03 5.81 11.25
N ARG A 317 2.21 4.90 10.26
CA ARG A 317 2.33 5.25 8.83
C ARG A 317 1.17 6.10 8.28
N THR A 318 -0.01 5.99 8.88
CA THR A 318 -1.23 6.70 8.47
C THR A 318 -1.44 8.03 9.19
N GLY A 319 -0.49 8.44 10.05
CA GLY A 319 -0.51 9.70 10.78
C GLY A 319 -0.74 9.56 12.30
N PRO A 320 -0.67 10.68 13.04
CA PRO A 320 -0.78 10.71 14.49
C PRO A 320 -2.22 10.60 15.01
N MET A 321 -2.36 10.02 16.20
CA MET A 321 -3.60 9.86 16.96
C MET A 321 -3.52 10.69 18.24
N TYR A 322 -4.54 11.51 18.48
CA TYR A 322 -4.64 12.44 19.60
C TYR A 322 -5.74 12.04 20.57
N LYS A 323 -5.49 12.22 21.86
CA LYS A 323 -6.49 12.19 22.93
C LYS A 323 -7.21 13.53 22.99
N ALA A 324 -8.52 13.52 22.84
CA ALA A 324 -9.39 14.67 23.04
C ALA A 324 -10.12 14.56 24.38
N VAL A 325 -9.95 15.57 25.23
CA VAL A 325 -10.56 15.66 26.57
C VAL A 325 -11.65 16.72 26.57
N PHE A 326 -12.91 16.32 26.79
CA PHE A 326 -14.04 17.25 26.88
C PHE A 326 -14.30 17.66 28.32
N SER A 327 -14.90 18.85 28.50
CA SER A 327 -15.23 19.42 29.82
C SER A 327 -16.19 18.57 30.65
N GLU A 328 -16.85 17.59 30.02
CA GLU A 328 -17.79 16.66 30.64
C GLU A 328 -17.12 15.34 31.09
N GLY A 329 -15.78 15.24 31.05
CA GLY A 329 -15.05 14.02 31.41
C GLY A 329 -15.10 12.91 30.35
N ARG A 330 -15.69 13.19 29.18
CA ARG A 330 -15.67 12.29 28.02
C ARG A 330 -14.33 12.38 27.30
N PHE A 331 -13.81 11.23 26.88
CA PHE A 331 -12.57 11.13 26.13
C PHE A 331 -12.81 10.54 24.74
N LEU A 332 -12.27 11.16 23.70
CA LEU A 332 -12.34 10.67 22.32
C LEU A 332 -10.94 10.52 21.74
N MET A 333 -10.81 9.60 20.77
CA MET A 333 -9.63 9.50 19.92
C MET A 333 -9.87 10.32 18.65
N VAL A 334 -8.85 11.08 18.24
CA VAL A 334 -8.86 11.81 16.97
C VAL A 334 -7.64 11.41 16.16
N LYS A 335 -7.83 10.72 15.04
CA LYS A 335 -6.74 10.34 14.14
C LYS A 335 -6.65 11.33 12.99
N ARG A 336 -5.48 11.91 12.77
CA ARG A 336 -5.17 12.73 11.60
C ARG A 336 -4.55 11.85 10.52
N LEU A 337 -5.13 11.87 9.32
CA LEU A 337 -4.63 11.10 8.19
C LEU A 337 -3.54 11.88 7.44
N GLN A 338 -2.41 11.22 7.17
CA GLN A 338 -1.29 11.76 6.38
C GLN A 338 -1.36 11.25 4.93
N ASP A 339 -1.01 12.10 3.96
CA ASP A 339 -0.91 11.77 2.51
C ASP A 339 -2.16 11.21 1.82
N SER A 340 -3.35 11.63 2.23
CA SER A 340 -4.57 11.29 1.49
C SER A 340 -4.67 12.11 0.20
N GLN A 341 -4.28 11.51 -0.93
CA GLN A 341 -4.47 12.08 -2.29
C GLN A 341 -5.93 12.05 -2.77
N HIS A 342 -6.83 11.42 -2.02
CA HIS A 342 -8.25 11.29 -2.36
C HIS A 342 -8.95 12.62 -2.53
N LEU A 343 -9.79 12.75 -3.56
CA LEU A 343 -10.67 13.91 -3.68
C LEU A 343 -11.64 13.95 -2.48
N GLU A 344 -12.00 15.14 -2.00
CA GLU A 344 -12.86 15.31 -0.81
C GLU A 344 -14.16 14.49 -0.91
N LYS A 345 -14.74 14.41 -2.10
CA LYS A 345 -15.97 13.63 -2.37
C LYS A 345 -15.79 12.12 -2.19
N GLU A 346 -14.64 11.58 -2.60
CA GLU A 346 -14.33 10.15 -2.47
C GLU A 346 -14.16 9.79 -1.00
N PHE A 347 -13.39 10.60 -0.27
CA PHE A 347 -13.19 10.42 1.17
C PHE A 347 -14.51 10.45 1.94
N VAL A 348 -15.38 11.42 1.67
CA VAL A 348 -16.71 11.51 2.30
C VAL A 348 -17.55 10.27 1.99
N SER A 349 -17.55 9.78 0.75
CA SER A 349 -18.30 8.60 0.36
C SER A 349 -17.81 7.35 1.08
N GLU A 350 -16.49 7.14 1.14
CA GLU A 350 -15.88 6.00 1.82
C GLU A 350 -16.18 6.03 3.33
N MET A 351 -16.03 7.19 3.97
CA MET A 351 -16.33 7.33 5.39
C MET A 351 -17.81 7.07 5.70
N ASN A 352 -18.73 7.50 4.82
CA ASN A 352 -20.16 7.20 4.97
C ASN A 352 -20.45 5.71 4.86
N THR A 353 -19.70 4.95 4.05
CA THR A 353 -19.81 3.50 3.99
C THR A 353 -19.24 2.85 5.25
N LEU A 354 -18.04 3.24 5.68
CA LEU A 354 -17.35 2.67 6.83
C LEU A 354 -18.04 3.00 8.16
N GLY A 355 -18.66 4.18 8.29
CA GLY A 355 -19.41 4.58 9.48
C GLY A 355 -20.63 3.70 9.77
N ASN A 356 -21.10 2.91 8.79
CA ASN A 356 -22.18 1.95 8.98
C ASN A 356 -21.70 0.57 9.47
N VAL A 357 -20.39 0.31 9.45
CA VAL A 357 -19.83 -0.97 9.89
C VAL A 357 -19.78 -0.99 11.43
N LYS A 358 -20.55 -1.89 12.04
CA LYS A 358 -20.55 -2.11 13.49
C LYS A 358 -20.15 -3.55 13.78
N HIS A 359 -19.09 -3.71 14.57
CA HIS A 359 -18.63 -5.02 15.01
C HIS A 359 -18.05 -4.91 16.42
N ARG A 360 -18.33 -5.92 17.27
CA ARG A 360 -17.90 -5.97 18.69
C ARG A 360 -16.38 -5.84 18.90
N ASN A 361 -15.59 -6.24 17.92
CA ASN A 361 -14.12 -6.22 17.98
C ASN A 361 -13.49 -5.04 17.22
N LEU A 362 -14.30 -4.16 16.62
CA LEU A 362 -13.81 -2.97 15.95
C LEU A 362 -14.10 -1.74 16.81
N VAL A 363 -13.12 -0.84 16.93
CA VAL A 363 -13.34 0.45 17.59
C VAL A 363 -14.39 1.22 16.80
N PRO A 364 -15.51 1.63 17.41
CA PRO A 364 -16.55 2.36 16.70
C PRO A 364 -16.02 3.68 16.13
N LEU A 365 -16.17 3.86 14.82
CA LEU A 365 -15.96 5.15 14.17
C LEU A 365 -17.18 6.03 14.45
N LEU A 366 -17.01 7.06 15.27
CA LEU A 366 -18.10 7.94 15.70
C LEU A 366 -18.38 9.03 14.67
N GLY A 367 -17.36 9.45 13.94
CA GLY A 367 -17.48 10.46 12.89
C GLY A 367 -16.18 10.80 12.21
N PHE A 368 -16.26 11.76 11.30
CA PHE A 368 -15.11 12.29 10.57
C PHE A 368 -15.24 13.80 10.32
N CYS A 369 -14.12 14.45 10.02
CA CYS A 369 -14.07 15.86 9.70
C CYS A 369 -13.05 16.12 8.59
N VAL A 370 -13.39 17.02 7.66
CA VAL A 370 -12.49 17.50 6.61
C VAL A 370 -12.29 18.99 6.78
N ALA A 371 -11.05 19.45 6.87
CA ALA A 371 -10.72 20.86 7.01
C ALA A 371 -9.58 21.22 6.05
N LYS A 372 -9.91 21.92 4.96
CA LYS A 372 -8.97 22.22 3.86
C LYS A 372 -8.36 20.92 3.30
N LYS A 373 -7.08 20.68 3.57
CA LYS A 373 -6.34 19.48 3.11
C LYS A 373 -6.29 18.38 4.17
N GLU A 374 -6.73 18.69 5.39
CA GLU A 374 -6.62 17.83 6.55
C GLU A 374 -7.87 16.95 6.69
N ARG A 375 -7.67 15.69 7.04
CA ARG A 375 -8.73 14.70 7.23
C ARG A 375 -8.59 14.06 8.60
N PHE A 376 -9.70 14.00 9.35
CA PHE A 376 -9.75 13.51 10.71
C PHE A 376 -10.80 12.42 10.87
N LEU A 377 -10.46 11.40 11.65
CA LEU A 377 -11.37 10.36 12.12
C LEU A 377 -11.57 10.51 13.63
N VAL A 378 -12.80 10.37 14.09
CA VAL A 378 -13.17 10.52 15.51
C VAL A 378 -13.74 9.20 16.01
N GLY A 379 -13.21 8.67 17.11
CA GLY A 379 -13.61 7.39 17.69
C GLY A 379 -13.66 7.39 19.23
N SER A 380 -14.19 6.31 19.81
CA SER A 380 -14.25 6.10 21.27
C SER A 380 -12.85 5.86 21.85
N LEU A 381 -12.45 6.63 22.87
CA LEU A 381 -11.19 6.37 23.60
C LEU A 381 -11.38 5.38 24.76
N ALA A 382 -12.58 5.31 25.34
CA ALA A 382 -12.88 4.47 26.49
C ALA A 382 -12.77 2.98 26.13
N GLU A 383 -13.28 2.53 24.99
CA GLU A 383 -13.07 1.15 24.52
C GLU A 383 -11.60 0.83 24.25
N TRP A 384 -10.85 1.80 23.74
CA TRP A 384 -9.43 1.63 23.43
C TRP A 384 -8.56 1.49 24.69
N ILE A 385 -8.83 2.30 25.74
CA ILE A 385 -8.15 2.17 27.04
C ILE A 385 -8.63 0.92 27.79
N ARG A 386 -9.92 0.57 27.71
CA ARG A 386 -10.46 -0.65 28.32
C ARG A 386 -9.89 -1.92 27.66
N GLN A 387 -9.47 -1.84 26.39
CA GLN A 387 -8.70 -2.89 25.72
C GLN A 387 -7.23 -2.95 26.14
N LEU A 388 -6.66 -1.86 26.67
CA LEU A 388 -5.24 -1.75 26.99
C LEU A 388 -4.92 -1.89 28.50
N SER A 389 -5.90 -1.71 29.40
CA SER A 389 -5.61 -1.38 30.80
C SER A 389 -6.20 -2.31 31.87
N ASP A 390 -6.68 -3.52 31.56
CA ASP A 390 -7.23 -4.40 32.61
C ASP A 390 -6.36 -5.64 32.88
N ASP A 391 -5.25 -5.43 33.59
CA ASP A 391 -4.37 -6.49 34.13
C ASP A 391 -5.03 -7.29 35.27
N LEU A 392 -6.17 -6.84 35.83
CA LEU A 392 -6.83 -7.49 36.97
C LEU A 392 -7.98 -8.45 36.59
N LEU A 393 -8.37 -8.48 35.32
CA LEU A 393 -9.44 -9.35 34.79
C LEU A 393 -8.90 -10.48 33.90
N LEU A 394 -7.60 -10.76 33.93
CA LEU A 394 -6.99 -11.82 33.14
C LEU A 394 -7.64 -13.20 33.39
N HIS A 395 -8.14 -13.45 34.60
CA HIS A 395 -8.90 -14.66 34.96
C HIS A 395 -10.40 -14.62 34.60
N THR A 396 -10.96 -13.46 34.28
CA THR A 396 -12.38 -13.30 33.88
C THR A 396 -12.54 -13.00 32.38
N ALA A 397 -11.47 -12.62 31.69
CA ALA A 397 -11.38 -12.51 30.23
C ALA A 397 -11.23 -13.88 29.56
N VAL A 398 -10.67 -14.84 30.29
CA VAL A 398 -10.76 -16.26 29.97
C VAL A 398 -12.21 -16.69 30.25
N ASP A 399 -12.86 -17.29 29.25
CA ASP A 399 -14.20 -17.88 29.41
C ASP A 399 -14.22 -18.75 30.67
N LYS A 400 -15.21 -18.58 31.56
CA LYS A 400 -15.28 -19.31 32.85
C LYS A 400 -15.35 -20.84 32.67
N THR A 401 -15.62 -21.31 31.46
CA THR A 401 -15.59 -22.74 31.09
C THR A 401 -14.18 -23.28 30.83
N LEU A 402 -13.18 -22.44 30.63
CA LEU A 402 -11.80 -22.83 30.33
C LEU A 402 -10.94 -23.15 31.56
N PRO A 403 -11.03 -22.39 32.69
CA PRO A 403 -10.25 -22.69 33.87
C PRO A 403 -10.71 -23.97 34.56
N GLY A 404 -9.76 -24.83 34.95
CA GLY A 404 -10.06 -26.13 35.58
C GLY A 404 -10.20 -27.32 34.62
N ASN A 405 -10.03 -27.11 33.31
CA ASN A 405 -10.01 -28.18 32.30
C ASN A 405 -8.61 -28.76 32.03
N GLY A 406 -7.62 -28.42 32.86
CA GLY A 406 -6.26 -28.97 32.78
C GLY A 406 -5.27 -28.19 31.91
N PHE A 407 -5.68 -27.05 31.33
CA PHE A 407 -4.88 -26.20 30.43
C PHE A 407 -4.57 -24.79 30.99
N ASP A 408 -4.83 -24.58 32.28
CA ASP A 408 -4.66 -23.29 32.97
C ASP A 408 -3.23 -22.76 32.89
N HIS A 409 -2.26 -23.66 32.86
CA HIS A 409 -0.85 -23.31 32.83
C HIS A 409 -0.45 -22.70 31.48
N GLU A 410 -0.86 -23.34 30.39
CA GLU A 410 -0.59 -22.93 29.01
C GLU A 410 -1.31 -21.64 28.68
N LEU A 411 -2.55 -21.49 29.14
CA LEU A 411 -3.32 -20.27 28.97
C LEU A 411 -2.66 -19.07 29.65
N ASN A 412 -2.13 -19.27 30.86
CA ASN A 412 -1.36 -18.25 31.57
C ASN A 412 -0.04 -17.92 30.85
N GLN A 413 0.64 -18.93 30.29
CA GLN A 413 1.86 -18.71 29.50
C GLN A 413 1.57 -17.91 28.21
N PHE A 414 0.50 -18.25 27.48
CA PHE A 414 0.07 -17.54 26.28
C PHE A 414 -0.19 -16.06 26.57
N LEU A 415 -0.92 -15.79 27.64
CA LEU A 415 -1.26 -14.43 28.06
C LEU A 415 0.00 -13.64 28.49
N LYS A 416 0.97 -14.28 29.15
CA LYS A 416 2.27 -13.65 29.45
C LYS A 416 3.07 -13.28 28.21
N VAL A 417 3.02 -14.08 27.14
CA VAL A 417 3.65 -13.74 25.86
C VAL A 417 2.97 -12.50 25.27
N ALA A 418 1.64 -12.47 25.25
CA ALA A 418 0.88 -11.32 24.75
C ALA A 418 1.18 -10.03 25.52
N CYS A 419 1.26 -10.07 26.85
CA CYS A 419 1.62 -8.91 27.68
C CYS A 419 3.01 -8.36 27.37
N LYS A 420 4.00 -9.22 27.09
CA LYS A 420 5.37 -8.78 26.72
C LYS A 420 5.41 -8.05 25.38
N CYS A 421 4.52 -8.37 24.45
CA CYS A 421 4.43 -7.72 23.14
C CYS A 421 3.95 -6.26 23.22
N VAL A 422 3.31 -5.86 24.33
CA VAL A 422 2.62 -4.56 24.44
C VAL A 422 3.22 -3.63 25.51
N VAL A 423 4.38 -3.96 26.08
CA VAL A 423 5.08 -3.15 27.10
C VAL A 423 5.47 -1.76 26.55
N GLU A 424 5.41 -0.70 27.37
CA GLU A 424 5.62 0.69 26.91
C GLU A 424 7.01 0.92 26.24
N ASN A 425 8.07 0.29 26.75
CA ASN A 425 9.41 0.42 26.17
C ASN A 425 9.60 -0.51 24.97
N ALA A 426 9.66 0.07 23.76
CA ALA A 426 9.76 -0.69 22.51
C ALA A 426 11.02 -1.56 22.39
N LYS A 427 12.10 -1.25 23.13
CA LYS A 427 13.34 -2.05 23.12
C LYS A 427 13.26 -3.32 23.98
N GLU A 428 12.27 -3.40 24.88
CA GLU A 428 12.04 -4.56 25.75
C GLU A 428 10.98 -5.52 25.19
N ARG A 429 10.33 -5.14 24.08
CA ARG A 429 9.36 -5.99 23.39
C ARG A 429 10.08 -7.10 22.63
N PRO A 430 9.57 -8.34 22.68
CA PRO A 430 10.11 -9.43 21.88
C PRO A 430 9.90 -9.16 20.39
N THR A 431 10.84 -9.62 19.59
CA THR A 431 10.71 -9.66 18.13
C THR A 431 9.62 -10.65 17.73
N MET A 432 9.04 -10.49 16.55
CA MET A 432 8.02 -11.42 16.03
C MET A 432 8.51 -12.87 15.96
N PHE A 433 9.81 -13.06 15.74
CA PHE A 433 10.44 -14.38 15.76
C PHE A 433 10.44 -15.00 17.17
N GLU A 434 10.77 -14.21 18.20
CA GLU A 434 10.72 -14.67 19.60
C GLU A 434 9.29 -14.97 20.05
N VAL A 435 8.32 -14.16 19.62
CA VAL A 435 6.89 -14.42 19.89
C VAL A 435 6.45 -15.74 19.27
N HIS A 436 6.80 -15.98 18.00
CA HIS A 436 6.49 -17.23 17.31
C HIS A 436 7.11 -18.45 18.02
N GLN A 437 8.38 -18.37 18.43
CA GLN A 437 9.05 -19.45 19.14
C GLN A 437 8.44 -19.73 20.52
N LEU A 438 8.03 -18.68 21.25
CA LEU A 438 7.36 -18.83 22.55
C LEU A 438 5.98 -19.47 22.42
N LEU A 439 5.19 -19.08 21.42
CA LEU A 439 3.88 -19.66 21.15
C LEU A 439 3.99 -21.11 20.68
N ARG A 440 4.98 -21.41 19.83
CA ARG A 440 5.30 -22.78 19.41
C ARG A 440 5.65 -23.66 20.60
N ALA A 441 6.48 -23.18 21.53
CA ALA A 441 6.85 -23.93 22.73
C ALA A 441 5.64 -24.22 23.66
N ILE A 442 4.65 -23.31 23.71
CA ILE A 442 3.39 -23.55 24.43
C ILE A 442 2.56 -24.64 23.71
N GLY A 443 2.56 -24.65 22.38
CA GLY A 443 1.81 -25.59 21.55
C GLY A 443 2.47 -26.96 21.32
N GLU A 444 3.77 -27.12 21.63
CA GLU A 444 4.54 -28.34 21.35
C GLU A 444 3.96 -29.61 22.00
N ARG A 445 3.34 -29.48 23.18
CA ARG A 445 2.71 -30.61 23.90
C ARG A 445 1.42 -31.10 23.24
N TYR A 446 0.83 -30.30 22.34
CA TYR A 446 -0.44 -30.59 21.67
C TYR A 446 -0.27 -30.94 20.19
N HIS A 447 0.98 -31.11 19.72
CA HIS A 447 1.31 -31.39 18.32
C HIS A 447 0.76 -30.36 17.32
N PHE A 448 0.65 -29.09 17.72
CA PHE A 448 0.37 -28.01 16.76
C PHE A 448 1.50 -27.96 15.73
N THR A 449 1.18 -28.34 14.49
CA THR A 449 2.04 -28.15 13.33
C THR A 449 1.51 -26.94 12.55
N THR A 450 2.36 -26.33 11.72
CA THR A 450 2.12 -25.04 11.04
C THR A 450 0.94 -25.00 10.06
N GLU A 451 0.07 -26.01 10.04
CA GLU A 451 -1.02 -26.20 9.08
C GLU A 451 -2.42 -25.79 9.60
N ASP A 452 -2.62 -25.54 10.91
CA ASP A 452 -3.98 -25.28 11.46
C ASP A 452 -4.35 -23.79 11.66
N ASP A 453 -3.47 -22.84 11.32
CA ASP A 453 -3.72 -21.41 11.49
C ASP A 453 -3.92 -20.69 10.15
N ILE A 454 -5.19 -20.46 9.78
CA ILE A 454 -5.81 -19.19 9.33
C ILE A 454 -7.15 -19.55 8.65
N ILE A 455 -8.19 -19.82 9.46
CA ILE A 455 -9.58 -19.72 8.99
C ILE A 455 -10.06 -18.29 9.30
N LEU A 456 -10.10 -17.44 8.28
CA LEU A 456 -10.86 -16.19 8.29
C LEU A 456 -12.05 -16.39 7.33
N PRO A 457 -13.32 -16.42 7.82
CA PRO A 457 -14.45 -16.69 6.95
C PRO A 457 -14.72 -15.50 6.02
N SER A 458 -14.71 -15.76 4.71
CA SER A 458 -15.13 -14.83 3.67
C SER A 458 -16.65 -14.63 3.71
N PHE A 459 -17.09 -13.40 3.96
CA PHE A 459 -18.49 -12.98 3.81
C PHE A 459 -18.87 -12.96 2.31
N THR A 460 -19.73 -13.89 1.89
CA THR A 460 -20.62 -13.70 0.74
C THR A 460 -22.03 -14.05 1.17
N GLY A 461 -22.94 -13.07 1.12
CA GLY A 461 -24.34 -13.26 1.43
C GLY A 461 -25.05 -14.04 0.32
N ASP A 462 -25.63 -15.18 0.66
CA ASP A 462 -27.09 -15.34 0.66
C ASP A 462 -27.48 -16.58 1.48
N THR A 463 -28.69 -16.54 1.99
CA THR A 463 -29.27 -17.26 3.14
C THR A 463 -29.31 -18.80 3.08
N ALA A 464 -28.95 -19.48 4.19
CA ALA A 464 -29.82 -20.38 5.00
C ALA A 464 -29.03 -21.44 5.83
N PHE A 465 -28.82 -21.15 7.13
CA PHE A 465 -28.62 -21.98 8.37
C PHE A 465 -27.96 -23.39 8.37
N PRO A 466 -27.37 -23.87 9.50
CA PRO A 466 -27.31 -23.26 10.84
C PRO A 466 -25.89 -23.04 11.39
N ASP A 467 -25.78 -21.98 12.20
CA ASP A 467 -24.66 -21.73 13.11
C ASP A 467 -24.59 -22.83 14.20
N GLU A 468 -23.46 -23.52 14.28
CA GLU A 468 -22.91 -24.01 15.56
C GLU A 468 -21.49 -23.45 15.72
N LEU A 469 -21.42 -22.13 15.89
CA LEU A 469 -20.35 -21.52 16.65
C LEU A 469 -20.86 -21.38 18.09
N ILE A 470 -20.06 -21.87 19.03
CA ILE A 470 -20.33 -21.90 20.47
C ILE A 470 -20.99 -20.59 20.92
N VAL A 471 -22.28 -20.69 21.26
CA VAL A 471 -23.14 -19.58 21.66
C VAL A 471 -22.90 -19.29 23.14
N ALA A 472 -22.50 -18.06 23.48
CA ALA A 472 -22.69 -17.53 24.82
C ALA A 472 -24.17 -17.15 24.96
N ASN A 473 -24.92 -17.90 25.76
CA ASN A 473 -26.31 -17.57 26.07
C ASN A 473 -26.41 -16.22 26.79
N GLU A 474 -27.36 -15.39 26.38
CA GLU A 474 -27.78 -14.21 27.13
C GLU A 474 -28.21 -14.62 28.54
N VAL A 475 -27.58 -14.02 29.56
CA VAL A 475 -28.14 -13.99 30.90
C VAL A 475 -29.07 -12.78 30.96
N THR A 476 -30.36 -13.02 30.77
CA THR A 476 -31.40 -12.06 31.17
C THR A 476 -31.31 -11.86 32.68
N ARG A 477 -31.00 -10.63 33.11
CA ARG A 477 -31.30 -10.22 34.48
C ARG A 477 -32.78 -9.88 34.54
N GLU A 478 -33.57 -10.77 35.15
CA GLU A 478 -34.84 -10.37 35.75
C GLU A 478 -34.54 -9.28 36.78
N VAL A 479 -35.26 -8.18 36.63
CA VAL A 479 -35.34 -7.09 37.59
C VAL A 479 -36.52 -7.45 38.49
N ASP A 480 -36.28 -7.58 39.79
CA ASP A 480 -37.35 -7.56 40.80
C ASP A 480 -38.13 -6.22 40.74
#